data_AF-A0A497ERM3-F1
#
_entry.id   AF-A0A497ERM3-F1
#
_cell.length_a   1.000
_cell.length_b   1.000
_cell.length_c   1.000
_cell.angle_alpha   90.00
_cell.angle_beta   90.00
_cell.angle_gamma   90.00
#
_symmetry.space_group_name_H-M   'P 1'
#
loop_
_entity.id
_entity.type
_entity.pdbx_description
1 polymer ?
#
loop_
_entity_poly.entity_id
_entity_poly.type
_entity_poly.pdbx_seq_one_letter_code
_entity_poly.pdbx_strand_id
1 'polypeptide(L)' 'MSEERKGGVVEKTGETLTKTVKTSISIAEDLWREVKIAAIKRGLTFSEVVSAALRKWLELTEKEKEAKS' A
#
# COMPACT_ATOMS: atom_id res chain seq x y z
N MET A 1 -4.59 -35.23 10.50
CA MET A 1 -3.56 -34.45 11.23
C MET A 1 -3.96 -33.00 11.18
N SER A 2 -4.61 -32.55 12.24
CA SER A 2 -5.03 -31.16 12.43
C SER A 2 -3.87 -30.42 13.07
N GLU A 3 -3.36 -29.36 12.45
CA GLU A 3 -2.45 -28.43 13.11
C GLU A 3 -3.05 -27.03 13.09
N GLU A 4 -3.90 -26.85 14.09
CA GLU A 4 -4.28 -25.58 14.66
C GLU A 4 -3.06 -25.02 15.41
N ARG A 5 -2.51 -23.88 14.95
CA ARG A 5 -1.52 -23.14 15.75
C ARG A 5 -1.90 -21.67 15.88
N LYS A 6 -2.65 -21.43 16.96
CA LYS A 6 -2.55 -20.31 17.90
C LYS A 6 -2.20 -18.94 17.32
N GLY A 7 -3.23 -18.12 17.18
CA GLY A 7 -3.08 -16.69 17.41
C GLY A 7 -2.84 -16.37 18.89
N GLY A 8 -2.30 -15.16 19.11
CA GLY A 8 -2.52 -14.40 20.34
C GLY A 8 -1.30 -14.21 21.25
N VAL A 9 -0.54 -13.14 21.00
CA VAL A 9 -0.12 -12.22 22.07
C VAL A 9 -0.44 -10.82 21.60
N VAL A 10 -1.32 -10.16 22.33
CA VAL A 10 -1.78 -8.78 22.12
C VAL A 10 -1.16 -7.96 23.22
N GLU A 11 -0.27 -7.03 22.87
CA GLU A 11 0.12 -5.95 23.77
C GLU A 11 -0.11 -4.61 23.06
N LYS A 12 -1.09 -3.88 23.61
CA LYS A 12 -1.55 -2.54 23.27
C LYS A 12 -0.41 -1.53 23.45
N THR A 13 -0.15 -0.66 22.46
CA THR A 13 0.00 0.81 22.59
C THR A 13 0.18 1.43 21.20
N GLY A 14 -0.72 2.34 20.81
CA GLY A 14 -0.64 3.15 19.58
C GLY A 14 -1.26 2.45 18.37
N GLU A 15 -2.42 2.92 17.91
CA GLU A 15 -3.14 2.44 16.72
C GLU A 15 -2.31 2.59 15.44
N THR A 16 -1.35 1.69 15.25
CA THR A 16 -0.71 1.45 13.97
C THR A 16 -1.58 0.45 13.24
N LEU A 17 -2.13 0.88 12.10
CA LEU A 17 -2.91 0.07 11.17
C LEU A 17 -2.04 -1.10 10.64
N THR A 18 -1.86 -2.12 11.45
CA THR A 18 -0.99 -3.31 11.22
C THR A 18 -1.68 -4.37 10.37
N LYS A 19 -2.69 -3.99 9.58
CA LYS A 19 -3.32 -4.92 8.63
C LYS A 19 -2.76 -4.65 7.24
N THR A 20 -1.54 -5.12 7.00
CA THR A 20 -0.98 -5.19 5.64
C THR A 20 -1.80 -6.21 4.86
N VAL A 21 -2.74 -5.72 4.04
CA VAL A 21 -3.54 -6.56 3.16
C VAL A 21 -2.70 -6.87 1.94
N LYS A 22 -2.44 -8.16 1.69
CA LYS A 22 -1.82 -8.60 0.43
C LYS A 22 -2.82 -8.38 -0.70
N THR A 23 -2.52 -7.44 -1.57
CA THR A 23 -3.32 -7.11 -2.74
C THR A 23 -2.56 -7.45 -4.01
N SER A 24 -3.30 -7.95 -5.00
CA SER A 24 -2.81 -8.15 -6.36
C SER A 24 -3.51 -7.14 -7.26
N ILE A 25 -2.72 -6.42 -8.06
CA ILE A 25 -3.24 -5.46 -9.04
C ILE A 25 -2.72 -5.83 -10.42
N SER A 26 -3.57 -5.67 -11.43
CA SER A 26 -3.17 -5.81 -12.83
C SER A 26 -2.99 -4.42 -13.42
N ILE A 27 -1.80 -4.14 -13.94
CA ILE A 27 -1.45 -2.88 -14.59
C ILE A 27 -0.75 -3.19 -15.92
N ALA A 28 -0.68 -2.19 -16.81
CA ALA A 28 0.04 -2.33 -18.07
C ALA A 28 1.52 -2.70 -17.84
N GLU A 29 2.06 -3.59 -18.67
CA GLU A 29 3.44 -4.08 -18.55
C GLU A 29 4.46 -2.96 -18.63
N ASP A 30 4.28 -2.03 -19.59
CA ASP A 30 5.15 -0.89 -19.79
C ASP A 30 5.25 -0.02 -18.53
N LEU A 31 4.09 0.35 -17.98
CA LEU A 31 3.99 1.11 -16.73
C LEU A 31 4.68 0.39 -15.55
N TRP A 32 4.45 -0.92 -15.42
CA TRP A 32 5.08 -1.71 -14.35
C TRP A 32 6.60 -1.70 -14.46
N ARG A 33 7.12 -1.83 -15.69
CA ARG A 33 8.55 -1.83 -15.98
C ARG A 33 9.18 -0.49 -15.64
N GLU A 34 8.58 0.61 -16.08
CA GLU A 34 9.05 1.96 -15.77
C GLU A 34 9.05 2.24 -14.27
N VAL A 35 7.95 1.91 -13.59
CA VAL A 35 7.82 2.13 -12.14
C VAL A 35 8.85 1.32 -11.37
N LYS A 36 9.11 0.06 -11.76
CA LYS A 36 10.19 -0.72 -11.14
C LYS A 36 11.56 -0.09 -11.33
N ILE A 37 11.88 0.34 -12.55
CA ILE A 37 13.18 0.96 -12.83
C ILE A 37 13.34 2.23 -11.98
N ALA A 38 12.31 3.07 -11.90
CA ALA A 38 12.30 4.27 -11.07
C ALA A 38 12.42 3.96 -9.58
N ALA A 39 11.74 2.91 -9.10
CA ALA A 39 11.81 2.45 -7.71
C ALA A 39 13.24 2.00 -7.35
N ILE A 40 13.85 1.16 -8.19
CA ILE A 40 15.23 0.66 -8.02
C ILE A 40 16.23 1.83 -7.99
N LYS A 41 16.10 2.79 -8.91
CA LYS A 41 16.96 3.99 -8.95
C LYS A 41 16.89 4.82 -7.67
N ARG A 42 15.78 4.75 -6.94
CA ARG A 42 15.54 5.49 -5.69
C ARG A 42 15.73 4.63 -4.44
N GLY A 43 16.12 3.36 -4.58
CA GLY A 43 16.24 2.43 -3.46
C GLY A 43 14.89 2.06 -2.81
N LEU A 44 13.78 2.21 -3.53
CA LEU A 44 12.43 1.95 -3.04
C LEU A 44 11.88 0.62 -3.58
N THR A 45 10.94 0.04 -2.84
CA THR A 45 10.18 -1.13 -3.33
C THR A 45 8.97 -0.71 -4.15
N PHE A 46 8.52 -1.57 -5.08
CA PHE A 46 7.33 -1.32 -5.87
C PHE A 46 6.09 -1.08 -4.99
N SER A 47 5.93 -1.87 -3.92
CA SER A 47 4.82 -1.73 -2.97
C SER A 47 4.79 -0.37 -2.27
N GLU A 48 5.95 0.19 -1.92
CA GLU A 48 6.05 1.51 -1.33
C GLU A 48 5.69 2.61 -2.33
N VAL A 49 6.13 2.48 -3.58
CA VAL A 49 5.77 3.42 -4.64
C VAL A 49 4.25 3.42 -4.86
N VAL A 50 3.63 2.25 -4.94
CA VAL A 50 2.17 2.11 -5.06
C VAL A 50 1.46 2.70 -3.84
N SER A 51 1.94 2.41 -2.63
CA SER A 51 1.34 2.93 -1.40
C SER A 51 1.40 4.46 -1.34
N ALA A 52 2.54 5.05 -1.72
CA ALA A 52 2.71 6.50 -1.77
C ALA A 52 1.82 7.14 -2.85
N ALA A 53 1.69 6.50 -4.01
CA ALA A 53 0.80 6.96 -5.08
C ALA A 53 -0.67 6.93 -4.63
N LEU A 54 -1.11 5.86 -3.97
CA LEU A 54 -2.48 5.74 -3.45
C LEU A 54 -2.79 6.80 -2.38
N ARG A 55 -1.86 7.06 -1.45
CA ARG A 55 -2.02 8.13 -0.44
C ARG A 55 -2.21 9.48 -1.10
N LYS A 56 -1.32 9.85 -2.04
CA LYS A 56 -1.44 11.10 -2.79
C LYS A 56 -2.75 11.20 -3.56
N TRP A 57 -3.20 10.10 -4.16
CA TRP A 57 -4.46 10.08 -4.89
C TRP A 57 -5.65 10.35 -3.97
N LEU A 58 -5.69 9.74 -2.78
CA LEU A 58 -6.72 10.01 -1.78
C LEU A 58 -6.71 11.49 -1.35
N GLU A 59 -5.54 12.06 -1.02
CA GLU A 59 -5.40 13.46 -0.64
C GLU A 59 -5.89 14.43 -1.74
N LEU A 60 -5.60 14.12 -3.00
CA LEU A 60 -6.08 14.91 -4.14
C LEU A 60 -7.59 14.77 -4.33
N THR A 61 -8.12 13.55 -4.21
CA THR A 61 -9.53 13.27 -4.39
C THR A 61 -10.38 13.93 -3.29
N GLU A 62 -9.89 13.96 -2.05
CA GLU A 62 -10.54 14.67 -0.95
C GLU A 62 -10.58 16.18 -1.20
N LYS A 63 -9.46 16.76 -1.64
CA LYS A 63 -9.40 18.18 -2.02
C LYS A 63 -10.33 18.53 -3.18
N GLU A 64 -10.45 17.66 -4.18
CA GLU A 64 -11.37 17.86 -5.30
C GLU A 64 -12.85 17.75 -4.88
N LYS A 65 -13.16 16.92 -3.88
CA LYS A 65 -14.51 16.83 -3.30
C LYS A 65 -14.88 18.07 -2.49
N GLU A 66 -13.95 18.60 -1.71
CA GLU A 66 -14.16 19.85 -0.96
C GLU A 66 -14.28 21.06 -1.88
N ALA A 67 -13.52 21.11 -2.99
CA ALA A 67 -13.60 22.21 -3.95
C ALA A 67 -14.90 22.24 -4.78
N LYS A 68 -15.70 21.17 -4.73
CA LYS A 68 -16.95 21.03 -5.50
C LYS A 68 -18.21 21.04 -4.61
N SER A 69 -18.05 21.20 -3.31
CA SER A 69 -19.14 21.30 -2.32
C SER A 69 -19.44 22.75 -1.94
#